data_AF-A0A945TQR5-F1
#
_entry.id   AF-A0A945TQR5-F1
#
_cell.length_a   1.000
_cell.length_b   1.000
_cell.length_c   1.000
_cell.angle_alpha   90.00
_cell.angle_beta   90.00
_cell.angle_gamma   90.00
#
_symmetry.space_group_name_H-M   'P 1'
#
loop_
_entity.id
_entity.type
_entity.pdbx_description
1 polymer ?
#
loop_
_entity_poly.entity_id
_entity_poly.type
_entity_poly.pdbx_seq_one_letter_code
_entity_poly.pdbx_strand_id
1 'polypeptide(L)'
;MTAEASTASRPTQKGTSLGREVNSLLIAVIIGITTYIFAHWAVPQIPSQGLHELLKKFVGVSWPFFVTVMVYLYYVTGAWIVETFALGIRRKWNGISQVLHWATEACPLVGLLTTFLSLLMALMVYGEAGPGDPKTQAAFIGQFAIAFGSSIAGGVLALLAFTLHRVIPDPSEGEV
;
A
#
# COMPACT_ATOMS: atom_id res chain seq x y z
N MET A 1 -40.39 11.33 46.99
CA MET A 1 -39.19 10.46 47.14
C MET A 1 -38.44 10.53 45.83
N THR A 2 -37.29 11.19 45.88
CA THR A 2 -36.41 11.55 44.76
C THR A 2 -35.51 10.37 44.39
N ALA A 3 -35.41 10.06 43.11
CA ALA A 3 -34.36 9.21 42.56
C ALA A 3 -33.69 9.97 41.43
N GLU A 4 -32.70 10.78 41.78
CA GLU A 4 -31.75 11.35 40.83
C GLU A 4 -30.92 10.20 40.27
N ALA A 5 -31.17 9.85 39.01
CA ALA A 5 -30.32 8.96 38.26
C ALA A 5 -28.98 9.69 38.03
N SER A 6 -27.98 9.29 38.80
CA SER A 6 -26.59 9.70 38.67
C SER A 6 -26.13 9.52 37.23
N THR A 7 -25.98 10.64 36.52
CA THR A 7 -25.27 10.73 35.24
C THR A 7 -23.80 10.42 35.52
N ALA A 8 -23.45 9.14 35.35
CA ALA A 8 -22.07 8.69 35.33
C ALA A 8 -21.34 9.41 34.18
N SER A 9 -20.64 10.49 34.52
CA SER A 9 -19.73 11.17 33.62
C SER A 9 -18.62 10.20 33.23
N ARG A 10 -18.65 9.71 31.99
CA ARG A 10 -17.55 8.95 31.40
C ARG A 10 -16.29 9.82 31.49
N PRO A 11 -15.16 9.29 32.01
CA PRO A 11 -13.93 10.06 32.06
C PRO A 11 -13.54 10.42 30.62
N THR A 12 -13.45 11.72 30.35
CA THR A 12 -12.91 12.23 29.09
C THR A 12 -11.43 11.92 29.08
N GLN A 13 -11.08 10.77 28.51
CA GLN A 13 -9.71 10.36 28.26
C GLN A 13 -9.10 11.32 27.25
N LYS A 14 -8.46 12.39 27.74
CA LYS A 14 -7.73 13.38 26.94
C LYS A 14 -6.44 12.76 26.40
N GLY A 15 -6.56 11.87 25.41
CA GLY A 15 -5.46 11.60 24.48
C GLY A 15 -5.41 12.72 23.45
N THR A 16 -4.26 13.34 23.22
CA THR A 16 -4.12 14.33 22.13
C THR A 16 -4.15 13.59 20.79
N SER A 17 -4.96 14.06 19.84
CA SER A 17 -5.08 13.48 18.49
C SER A 17 -3.72 13.32 17.80
N LEU A 18 -2.79 14.23 18.09
CA LEU A 18 -1.43 14.26 17.57
C LEU A 18 -0.58 13.07 18.07
N GLY A 19 -0.65 12.74 19.37
CA GLY A 19 0.10 11.60 19.92
C GLY A 19 -0.32 10.26 19.32
N ARG A 20 -1.62 10.12 18.99
CA ARG A 20 -2.15 8.94 18.31
C ARG A 20 -1.61 8.80 16.88
N GLU A 21 -1.57 9.87 16.10
CA GLU A 21 -1.00 9.84 14.74
C GLU A 21 0.48 9.46 14.76
N VAL A 22 1.23 9.99 15.74
CA VAL A 22 2.64 9.62 15.94
C VAL A 22 2.78 8.14 16.26
N ASN A 23 1.95 7.58 17.14
CA ASN A 23 1.96 6.15 17.44
C ASN A 23 1.63 5.30 16.21
N SER A 24 0.64 5.69 15.41
CA SER A 24 0.30 4.98 14.17
C SER A 24 1.49 4.97 13.20
N LEU A 25 2.19 6.10 13.08
CA LEU A 25 3.38 6.21 12.23
C LEU A 25 4.55 5.39 12.77
N LEU A 26 4.78 5.38 14.09
CA LEU A 26 5.80 4.52 14.71
C LEU A 26 5.52 3.04 14.47
N ILE A 27 4.28 2.58 14.66
CA ILE A 27 3.91 1.19 14.37
C ILE A 27 4.06 0.89 12.88
N ALA A 28 3.64 1.79 11.99
CA ALA A 28 3.83 1.62 10.55
C ALA A 28 5.32 1.47 10.18
N VAL A 29 6.20 2.26 10.80
CA VAL A 29 7.65 2.14 10.63
C VAL A 29 8.17 0.80 11.15
N ILE A 30 7.73 0.35 12.33
CA ILE A 30 8.12 -0.95 12.90
C ILE A 30 7.72 -2.09 11.96
N ILE A 31 6.49 -2.08 11.44
CA ILE A 31 6.00 -3.08 10.48
C ILE A 31 6.82 -3.02 9.18
N GLY A 32 7.12 -1.83 8.69
CA GLY A 32 7.95 -1.63 7.50
C GLY A 32 9.35 -2.21 7.67
N ILE A 33 10.03 -1.91 8.79
CA ILE A 33 11.35 -2.45 9.12
C ILE A 33 11.29 -3.98 9.27
N THR A 34 10.27 -4.51 9.95
CA THR A 34 10.12 -5.96 10.14
C THR A 34 9.89 -6.66 8.80
N THR A 35 9.07 -6.09 7.93
CA THR A 35 8.85 -6.60 6.57
C THR A 35 10.15 -6.58 5.76
N TYR A 36 10.93 -5.51 5.87
CA TYR A 36 12.23 -5.40 5.21
C TYR A 36 13.22 -6.46 5.68
N ILE A 37 13.32 -6.68 7.00
CA ILE A 37 14.18 -7.72 7.59
C ILE A 37 13.75 -9.10 7.09
N PHE A 38 12.45 -9.39 7.08
CA PHE A 38 11.93 -10.66 6.62
C PHE A 38 12.21 -10.90 5.12
N ALA A 39 12.02 -9.87 4.29
CA ALA A 39 12.35 -9.92 2.87
C ALA A 39 13.86 -10.14 2.65
N HIS A 40 14.71 -9.49 3.43
CA HIS A 40 16.16 -9.68 3.41
C HIS A 40 16.54 -11.12 3.74
N TRP A 41 15.89 -11.72 4.74
CA TRP A 41 16.16 -13.09 5.15
C TRP A 41 15.65 -14.13 4.13
N ALA A 42 14.46 -13.90 3.57
CA ALA A 42 13.83 -14.82 2.62
C ALA A 42 14.50 -14.78 1.23
N VAL A 43 14.97 -13.61 0.80
CA VAL A 43 15.60 -13.44 -0.52
C VAL A 43 16.82 -12.52 -0.41
N PRO A 44 17.97 -13.04 0.06
CA PRO A 44 19.18 -12.25 0.32
C PRO A 44 19.83 -11.63 -0.93
N GLN A 45 19.30 -11.91 -2.14
CA GLN A 45 19.79 -11.37 -3.41
C GLN A 45 19.06 -10.09 -3.87
N ILE A 46 17.93 -9.75 -3.25
CA ILE A 46 17.20 -8.49 -3.51
C ILE A 46 17.96 -7.24 -2.98
N PRO A 47 18.58 -7.24 -1.80
CA PRO A 47 19.22 -6.04 -1.23
C PRO A 47 20.52 -5.59 -1.92
N SER A 48 21.12 -6.42 -2.78
CA SER A 48 22.35 -6.05 -3.51
C SER A 48 22.07 -5.13 -4.70
N GLN A 49 20.82 -5.09 -5.19
CA GLN A 49 20.33 -4.11 -6.15
C GLN A 49 19.60 -3.02 -5.38
N GLY A 50 19.90 -1.75 -5.64
CA GLY A 50 19.23 -0.65 -4.94
C GLY A 50 17.70 -0.75 -5.12
N LEU A 51 16.92 -0.50 -4.07
CA LEU A 51 15.44 -0.60 -4.13
C LEU A 51 14.84 0.18 -5.30
N HIS A 52 15.39 1.37 -5.57
CA HIS A 52 14.98 2.20 -6.70
C HIS A 52 15.21 1.54 -8.06
N GLU A 53 16.33 0.84 -8.22
CA GLU A 53 16.67 0.13 -9.47
C GLU A 53 15.73 -1.05 -9.68
N LEU A 54 15.44 -1.81 -8.61
CA LEU A 54 14.46 -2.89 -8.63
C LEU A 54 13.06 -2.39 -9.01
N LEU A 55 12.62 -1.31 -8.38
CA LEU A 55 11.32 -0.70 -8.65
C LEU A 55 11.19 -0.24 -10.10
N LYS A 56 12.21 0.45 -10.63
CA LYS A 56 12.25 0.81 -12.05
C LYS A 56 12.28 -0.42 -12.96
N LYS A 57 13.03 -1.46 -12.57
CA LYS A 57 13.18 -2.69 -13.35
C LYS A 57 11.90 -3.51 -13.47
N PHE A 58 11.09 -3.58 -12.41
CA PHE A 58 9.90 -4.44 -12.38
C PHE A 58 8.59 -3.69 -12.55
N VAL A 59 8.56 -2.39 -12.22
CA VAL A 59 7.31 -1.62 -12.16
C VAL A 59 7.36 -0.39 -13.08
N GLY A 60 8.53 -0.14 -13.68
CA GLY A 60 8.70 0.90 -14.69
C GLY A 60 8.42 2.29 -14.14
N VAL A 61 7.85 3.16 -14.97
CA VAL A 61 7.57 4.57 -14.65
C VAL A 61 6.52 4.72 -13.54
N SER A 62 5.64 3.73 -13.35
CA SER A 62 4.57 3.77 -12.37
C SER A 62 5.03 3.49 -10.93
N TRP A 63 6.31 3.21 -10.72
CA TRP A 63 6.85 2.92 -9.39
C TRP A 63 6.47 3.95 -8.28
N PRO A 64 6.42 5.28 -8.52
CA PRO A 64 6.11 6.24 -7.45
C PRO A 64 4.68 6.06 -6.94
N PHE A 65 3.75 5.73 -7.84
CA PHE A 65 2.36 5.47 -7.49
C PHE A 65 2.26 4.26 -6.55
N PHE A 66 2.86 3.13 -6.92
CA PHE A 66 2.79 1.92 -6.10
C PHE A 66 3.50 2.06 -4.76
N VAL A 67 4.63 2.78 -4.70
CA VAL A 67 5.29 3.11 -3.43
C VAL A 67 4.39 3.98 -2.55
N THR A 68 3.74 4.98 -3.12
CA THR A 68 2.83 5.87 -2.38
C THR A 68 1.66 5.08 -1.78
N VAL A 69 1.06 4.19 -2.57
CA VAL A 69 -0.01 3.29 -2.08
C VAL A 69 0.53 2.38 -0.98
N MET A 70 1.69 1.75 -1.16
CA MET A 70 2.29 0.87 -0.15
C MET A 70 2.52 1.59 1.19
N VAL A 71 3.08 2.80 1.15
CA VAL A 71 3.29 3.64 2.35
C VAL A 71 1.95 3.96 3.03
N TYR A 72 0.93 4.31 2.23
CA TYR A 72 -0.41 4.55 2.75
C TYR A 72 -1.00 3.31 3.42
N LEU A 73 -0.86 2.13 2.82
CA LEU A 73 -1.35 0.88 3.41
C LEU A 73 -0.65 0.57 4.74
N TYR A 74 0.68 0.74 4.84
CA TYR A 74 1.39 0.59 6.11
C TYR A 74 0.87 1.54 7.19
N TYR A 75 0.61 2.80 6.83
CA TYR A 75 0.01 3.76 7.73
C TYR A 75 -1.38 3.32 8.22
N VAL A 76 -2.25 2.86 7.31
CA VAL A 76 -3.58 2.36 7.66
C VAL A 76 -3.49 1.13 8.57
N THR A 77 -2.58 0.20 8.30
CA THR A 77 -2.35 -0.97 9.17
C THR A 77 -1.89 -0.54 10.57
N GLY A 78 -0.93 0.39 10.66
CA GLY A 78 -0.48 0.93 11.94
C GLY A 78 -1.62 1.62 12.70
N ALA A 79 -2.42 2.44 12.00
CA ALA A 79 -3.59 3.10 12.57
C ALA A 79 -4.64 2.11 13.11
N TRP A 80 -4.90 1.05 12.35
CA TRP A 80 -5.83 0.00 12.75
C TRP A 80 -5.35 -0.70 14.02
N ILE A 81 -4.06 -1.07 14.09
CA ILE A 81 -3.45 -1.68 15.28
C ILE A 81 -3.56 -0.76 16.51
N VAL A 82 -3.19 0.52 16.38
CA VAL A 82 -3.28 1.49 17.49
C VAL A 82 -4.70 1.55 18.05
N GLU A 83 -5.72 1.51 17.20
CA GLU A 83 -7.12 1.59 17.61
C GLU A 83 -7.63 0.26 18.21
N THR A 84 -7.22 -0.89 17.67
CA THR A 84 -7.54 -2.21 18.25
C THR A 84 -7.01 -2.36 19.68
N PHE A 85 -5.83 -1.83 19.98
CA PHE A 85 -5.25 -1.86 21.33
C PHE A 85 -5.76 -0.72 22.24
N ALA A 86 -6.84 -0.03 21.85
CA ALA A 86 -7.51 1.02 22.62
C ALA A 86 -6.58 2.17 23.06
N LEU A 87 -5.55 2.49 22.26
CA LEU A 87 -4.56 3.52 22.58
C LEU A 87 -5.06 4.97 22.32
N GLY A 88 -6.37 5.24 22.44
CA GLY A 88 -6.89 6.60 22.41
C GLY A 88 -8.31 6.77 21.87
N ILE A 89 -8.58 7.99 21.41
CA ILE A 89 -9.87 8.48 20.86
C ILE A 89 -10.22 7.70 19.58
N ARG A 90 -11.51 7.56 19.23
CA ARG A 90 -11.97 6.98 17.94
C ARG A 90 -11.45 7.79 16.74
N ARG A 91 -11.03 7.13 15.67
CA ARG A 91 -10.57 7.78 14.42
C ARG A 91 -11.74 7.97 13.45
N LYS A 92 -11.67 9.00 12.60
CA LYS A 92 -12.62 9.17 11.49
C LYS A 92 -12.21 8.25 10.33
N TRP A 93 -12.80 7.06 10.28
CA TRP A 93 -12.51 6.06 9.26
C TRP A 93 -13.10 6.37 7.88
N ASN A 94 -14.11 7.25 7.79
CA ASN A 94 -14.76 7.62 6.51
C ASN A 94 -13.78 8.00 5.40
N GLY A 95 -12.84 8.92 5.68
CA GLY A 95 -11.86 9.35 4.68
C GLY A 95 -10.87 8.24 4.31
N ILE A 96 -10.44 7.45 5.29
CA ILE A 96 -9.50 6.35 5.08
C ILE A 96 -10.12 5.24 4.23
N SER A 97 -11.38 4.90 4.55
CA SER A 97 -12.20 3.93 3.84
C SER A 97 -12.37 4.32 2.38
N GLN A 98 -12.75 5.57 2.12
CA GLN A 98 -12.89 6.07 0.75
C GLN A 98 -11.57 5.98 -0.04
N VAL A 99 -10.44 6.34 0.56
CA VAL A 99 -9.13 6.26 -0.11
C VAL A 99 -8.70 4.81 -0.34
N LEU A 100 -8.98 3.88 0.58
CA LEU A 100 -8.73 2.44 0.38
C LEU A 100 -9.58 1.88 -0.76
N HIS A 101 -10.83 2.32 -0.88
CA HIS A 101 -11.69 1.95 -2.01
C HIS A 101 -11.09 2.45 -3.33
N TRP A 102 -10.68 3.72 -3.41
CA TRP A 102 -9.96 4.26 -4.57
C TRP A 102 -8.67 3.50 -4.88
N ALA A 103 -7.88 3.15 -3.87
CA ALA A 103 -6.65 2.37 -4.07
C ALA A 103 -6.94 0.97 -4.65
N THR A 104 -8.03 0.34 -4.21
CA THR A 104 -8.48 -0.97 -4.71
C THR A 104 -8.79 -0.93 -6.21
N GLU A 105 -9.40 0.16 -6.68
CA GLU A 105 -9.76 0.31 -8.10
C GLU A 105 -8.60 0.84 -8.95
N ALA A 106 -7.81 1.79 -8.43
CA ALA A 106 -6.75 2.44 -9.18
C ALA A 106 -5.52 1.55 -9.38
N CYS A 107 -5.14 0.72 -8.40
CA CYS A 107 -3.93 -0.10 -8.49
C CYS A 107 -3.93 -1.07 -9.68
N PRO A 108 -5.01 -1.84 -9.94
CA PRO A 108 -5.07 -2.72 -11.10
C PRO A 108 -5.07 -1.94 -12.40
N LEU A 109 -5.75 -0.79 -12.46
CA LEU A 109 -5.81 0.05 -13.67
C LEU A 109 -4.44 0.62 -14.04
N VAL A 110 -3.70 1.15 -13.06
CA VAL A 110 -2.33 1.64 -13.27
C VAL A 110 -1.41 0.49 -13.68
N GLY A 111 -1.53 -0.68 -13.05
CA GLY A 111 -0.79 -1.88 -13.44
C GLY A 111 -1.07 -2.31 -14.88
N LEU A 112 -2.34 -2.34 -15.27
CA LEU A 112 -2.77 -2.69 -16.63
C LEU A 112 -2.25 -1.67 -17.66
N LEU A 113 -2.38 -0.37 -17.38
CA LEU A 113 -1.87 0.68 -18.26
C LEU A 113 -0.36 0.54 -18.48
N THR A 114 0.42 0.32 -17.40
CA THR A 114 1.86 0.09 -17.50
C THR A 114 2.19 -1.18 -18.28
N THR A 115 1.43 -2.26 -18.07
CA THR A 115 1.56 -3.51 -18.81
C THR A 115 1.37 -3.27 -20.30
N PHE A 116 0.28 -2.61 -20.68
CA PHE A 116 -0.04 -2.32 -22.06
C PHE A 116 1.04 -1.46 -22.75
N LEU A 117 1.45 -0.37 -22.11
CA LEU A 117 2.49 0.52 -22.67
C LEU A 117 3.84 -0.20 -22.80
N SER A 118 4.21 -1.04 -21.82
CA SER A 118 5.47 -1.79 -21.87
C SER A 118 5.46 -2.82 -23.00
N LEU A 119 4.34 -3.50 -23.23
CA LEU A 119 4.19 -4.43 -24.36
C LEU A 119 4.25 -3.70 -25.71
N LEU A 120 3.63 -2.52 -25.84
CA LEU A 120 3.78 -1.70 -27.05
C LEU A 120 5.24 -1.31 -27.30
N MET A 121 5.95 -0.88 -26.26
CA MET A 121 7.38 -0.56 -26.36
C MET A 121 8.22 -1.79 -26.75
N ALA A 122 7.90 -2.97 -26.20
CA ALA A 122 8.56 -4.23 -26.55
C ALA A 122 8.41 -4.55 -28.04
N LEU A 123 7.18 -4.42 -28.56
CA LEU A 123 6.87 -4.67 -29.97
C LEU A 123 7.54 -3.66 -30.91
N MET A 124 7.61 -2.37 -30.53
CA MET A 124 8.32 -1.36 -31.33
C MET A 124 9.83 -1.65 -31.40
N VAL A 125 10.45 -1.92 -30.26
CA VAL A 125 11.89 -2.27 -30.19
C VAL A 125 12.21 -3.51 -31.03
N TYR A 126 11.35 -4.53 -30.94
CA TYR A 126 11.49 -5.74 -31.74
C TYR A 126 11.27 -5.50 -33.24
N GLY A 127 10.29 -4.66 -33.58
CA GLY A 127 9.94 -4.32 -34.97
C GLY A 127 10.99 -3.48 -35.70
N GLU A 128 11.68 -2.59 -34.99
CA GLU A 128 12.71 -1.70 -35.59
C GLU A 128 14.05 -2.41 -35.80
N ALA A 129 14.46 -3.30 -34.89
CA ALA A 129 15.81 -3.87 -34.89
C ALA A 129 15.89 -5.33 -35.39
N GLY A 130 14.76 -6.03 -35.49
CA GLY A 130 14.70 -7.45 -35.87
C GLY A 130 15.25 -8.41 -34.79
N PRO A 131 15.01 -9.74 -34.91
CA PRO A 131 15.27 -10.72 -33.85
C PRO A 131 16.75 -11.04 -33.58
N GLY A 132 17.67 -10.56 -34.41
CA GLY A 132 19.07 -11.03 -34.46
C GLY A 132 20.04 -10.35 -33.48
N ASP A 133 19.70 -9.18 -32.92
CA ASP A 133 20.58 -8.45 -32.00
C ASP A 133 20.30 -8.83 -30.53
N PRO A 134 21.30 -9.36 -29.79
CA PRO A 134 21.18 -9.63 -28.35
C PRO A 134 20.72 -8.41 -27.53
N LYS A 135 21.03 -7.18 -27.95
CA LYS A 135 20.58 -5.97 -27.25
C LYS A 135 19.07 -5.77 -27.38
N THR A 136 18.51 -6.05 -28.56
CA THR A 136 17.05 -5.99 -28.82
C THR A 136 16.31 -7.02 -27.98
N GLN A 137 16.84 -8.24 -27.89
CA GLN A 137 16.26 -9.28 -27.05
C GLN A 137 16.28 -8.92 -25.57
N ALA A 138 17.39 -8.34 -25.07
CA ALA A 138 17.49 -7.89 -23.69
C ALA A 138 16.50 -6.75 -23.38
N ALA A 139 16.36 -5.78 -24.28
CA ALA A 139 15.40 -4.70 -24.15
C ALA A 139 13.96 -5.22 -24.16
N PHE A 140 13.65 -6.16 -25.06
CA PHE A 140 12.36 -6.85 -25.13
C PHE A 140 12.03 -7.58 -23.82
N ILE A 141 12.93 -8.42 -23.30
CA ILE A 141 12.74 -9.13 -22.03
C ILE A 141 12.55 -8.15 -20.87
N GLY A 142 13.29 -7.03 -20.87
CA GLY A 142 13.12 -5.96 -19.88
C GLY A 142 11.71 -5.38 -19.85
N GLN A 143 11.12 -5.13 -21.03
CA GLN A 143 9.75 -4.62 -21.12
C GLN A 143 8.71 -5.64 -20.64
N PHE A 144 8.91 -6.94 -20.92
CA PHE A 144 8.06 -7.99 -20.36
C PHE A 144 8.17 -8.08 -18.84
N ALA A 145 9.37 -7.93 -18.28
CA ALA A 145 9.56 -7.91 -16.83
C ALA A 145 8.82 -6.74 -16.17
N ILE A 146 8.84 -5.55 -16.78
CA ILE A 146 8.05 -4.39 -16.33
C ILE A 146 6.55 -4.68 -16.44
N ALA A 147 6.11 -5.25 -17.57
CA ALA A 147 4.71 -5.54 -17.81
C ALA A 147 4.14 -6.47 -16.73
N PHE A 148 4.74 -7.64 -16.53
CA PHE A 148 4.30 -8.57 -15.50
C PHE A 148 4.44 -8.02 -14.08
N GLY A 149 5.58 -7.38 -13.77
CA GLY A 149 5.83 -6.85 -12.44
C GLY A 149 4.83 -5.76 -12.05
N SER A 150 4.48 -4.86 -12.99
CA SER A 150 3.46 -3.82 -12.76
C SER A 150 2.05 -4.40 -12.57
N SER A 151 1.68 -5.44 -13.32
CA SER A 151 0.38 -6.11 -13.18
C SER A 151 0.27 -6.80 -11.81
N ILE A 152 1.31 -7.53 -11.39
CA ILE A 152 1.37 -8.19 -10.09
C ILE A 152 1.34 -7.16 -8.96
N ALA A 153 2.14 -6.09 -9.05
CA ALA A 153 2.17 -5.03 -8.05
C ALA A 153 0.78 -4.38 -7.88
N GLY A 154 0.12 -4.07 -9.00
CA GLY A 154 -1.23 -3.53 -8.99
C GLY A 154 -2.25 -4.47 -8.34
N GLY A 155 -2.21 -5.76 -8.69
CA GLY A 155 -3.11 -6.77 -8.11
C GLY A 155 -2.89 -6.98 -6.62
N VAL A 156 -1.63 -7.13 -6.17
CA VAL A 156 -1.29 -7.34 -4.76
C VAL A 156 -1.71 -6.15 -3.92
N LEU A 157 -1.39 -4.92 -4.34
CA LEU A 157 -1.75 -3.71 -3.60
C LEU A 157 -3.26 -3.49 -3.56
N ALA A 158 -3.99 -3.83 -4.62
CA ALA A 158 -5.44 -3.78 -4.64
C ALA A 158 -6.05 -4.78 -3.64
N LEU A 159 -5.54 -6.00 -3.57
CA LEU A 159 -6.00 -7.00 -2.61
C LEU A 159 -5.73 -6.56 -1.17
N LEU A 160 -4.54 -6.04 -0.89
CA LEU A 160 -4.23 -5.50 0.45
C LEU A 160 -5.14 -4.33 0.81
N ALA A 161 -5.38 -3.40 -0.12
CA ALA A 161 -6.29 -2.27 0.07
C ALA A 161 -7.73 -2.75 0.35
N PHE A 162 -8.21 -3.72 -0.44
CA PHE A 162 -9.53 -4.32 -0.27
C PHE A 162 -9.68 -5.03 1.10
N THR A 163 -8.68 -5.82 1.49
CA THR A 163 -8.67 -6.49 2.79
C THR A 163 -8.71 -5.48 3.92
N LEU A 164 -7.87 -4.44 3.86
CA LEU A 164 -7.88 -3.37 4.87
C LEU A 164 -9.23 -2.65 4.90
N HIS A 165 -9.82 -2.33 3.73
CA HIS A 165 -11.13 -1.69 3.64
C HIS A 165 -12.24 -2.50 4.34
N ARG A 166 -12.14 -3.84 4.33
CA ARG A 166 -13.09 -4.75 4.99
C ARG A 166 -12.84 -4.96 6.48
N VAL A 167 -11.62 -4.72 6.95
CA VAL A 167 -11.19 -5.01 8.33
C VAL A 167 -11.21 -3.76 9.21
N ILE A 168 -11.16 -2.56 8.61
CA ILE A 168 -11.31 -1.31 9.36
C ILE A 168 -12.75 -1.16 9.93
N PRO A 169 -12.91 -0.53 11.11
CA PRO A 169 -14.22 -0.36 11.73
C PRO A 169 -15.19 0.41 10.84
N ASP A 170 -16.45 -0.04 10.79
CA ASP A 170 -17.48 0.64 10.01
C ASP A 170 -17.81 1.98 10.68
N PRO A 171 -17.74 3.11 9.95
CA PRO A 171 -18.07 4.43 10.48
C PRO A 171 -19.49 4.55 11.05
N SER A 172 -20.39 3.63 10.70
CA SER A 172 -21.78 3.58 11.19
C SER A 172 -21.96 2.99 12.60
N GLU A 173 -20.98 2.23 13.12
CA GLU A 173 -21.06 1.61 14.46
C GLU A 173 -20.72 2.58 15.62
N GLY A 174 -20.65 3.89 15.33
CA GLY A 174 -20.35 4.95 16.29
C GLY A 174 -21.54 5.76 16.79
N GLU A 175 -22.73 5.57 16.22
CA GLU A 175 -23.96 6.28 16.60
C GLU A 175 -24.92 5.35 17.35
N VAL A 176 -24.54 4.93 18.57
CA VAL A 176 -25.48 4.46 19.61
C VAL A 176 -25.03 4.96 20.97
#